data_AF-A0A0H4WWH5-F1
#
_entry.id   AF-A0A0H4WWH5-F1
#
_cell.length_a   1.000
_cell.length_b   1.000
_cell.length_c   1.000
_cell.angle_alpha   90.00
_cell.angle_beta   90.00
_cell.angle_gamma   90.00
#
_symmetry.space_group_name_H-M   'P 1'
#
loop_
_entity.id
_entity.type
_entity.pdbx_description
1 polymer ?
#
loop_
_entity_poly.entity_id
_entity_poly.type
_entity_poly.pdbx_seq_one_letter_code
_entity_poly.pdbx_strand_id
1 'polypeptide(L)'
;MSRIDSRPRVLSNPSSTPARVQPEAQAQRPASAARVAAVGHTQVNSFEGASRARPAAAAQPIPGAWRGGPETEVGKAVQSMVSRLQSNPDANNITIKGDTAASLFGRAILDSKHVTNEQIIAMANVPLESLASSEKEKAKTYKKVPNVRDLPVHKFTVAMMSAATGIDPQKLSEAVPDLGLTGAPSTPLLYAAKGEGMQRSTALHDFTDYLRGAGVKGLNKAVWGVEGRILSAIVSAVGGGRY
;
A
#
# COMPACT_ATOMS: atom_id res chain seq x y z
N MET A 1 -57.98 -32.61 16.03
CA MET A 1 -58.35 -32.34 17.44
C MET A 1 -57.15 -31.67 18.10
N SER A 2 -57.19 -30.34 18.20
CA SER A 2 -56.15 -29.50 18.80
C SER A 2 -56.80 -28.66 19.89
N ARG A 3 -56.22 -28.68 21.10
CA ARG A 3 -56.39 -27.71 22.21
C ARG A 3 -54.95 -27.46 22.68
N ILE A 4 -54.51 -26.25 23.02
CA ILE A 4 -55.01 -25.41 24.11
C ILE A 4 -54.74 -23.94 23.79
N ASP A 5 -55.76 -23.13 24.08
CA ASP A 5 -55.79 -21.67 24.15
C ASP A 5 -54.78 -21.08 25.14
N SER A 6 -54.25 -19.89 24.85
CA SER A 6 -54.55 -18.68 25.64
C SER A 6 -53.78 -17.46 25.12
N ARG A 7 -54.51 -16.35 25.06
CA ARG A 7 -54.24 -15.07 24.39
C ARG A 7 -53.81 -13.97 25.41
N PRO A 8 -53.56 -12.71 24.99
CA PRO A 8 -52.47 -11.85 25.47
C PRO A 8 -52.87 -10.80 26.53
N ARG A 9 -51.89 -10.03 27.03
CA ARG A 9 -52.14 -8.67 27.55
C ARG A 9 -50.94 -7.73 27.40
N VAL A 10 -51.24 -6.51 26.96
CA VAL A 10 -50.39 -5.31 26.87
C VAL A 10 -50.84 -4.33 27.95
N LEU A 11 -49.96 -3.36 28.24
CA LEU A 11 -50.17 -2.02 28.85
C LEU A 11 -50.03 -1.92 30.38
N SER A 12 -48.96 -1.24 30.84
CA SER A 12 -49.02 0.20 31.18
C SER A 12 -47.83 0.64 32.06
N ASN A 13 -47.17 1.73 31.66
CA ASN A 13 -46.34 2.58 32.53
C ASN A 13 -47.23 3.34 33.53
N PRO A 14 -46.66 3.79 34.66
CA PRO A 14 -46.62 5.24 34.86
C PRO A 14 -45.29 5.78 35.41
N SER A 15 -45.03 7.03 35.03
CA SER A 15 -43.96 7.94 35.47
C SER A 15 -44.01 8.28 36.96
N SER A 16 -42.84 8.56 37.57
CA SER A 16 -42.66 9.69 38.51
C SER A 16 -41.17 9.98 38.79
N THR A 17 -40.79 11.23 38.53
CA THR A 17 -39.61 11.99 39.00
C THR A 17 -40.16 13.11 39.93
N PRO A 18 -39.36 13.97 40.60
CA PRO A 18 -37.93 13.94 41.00
C PRO A 18 -37.70 14.40 42.48
N ALA A 19 -36.46 14.36 42.97
CA ALA A 19 -36.00 15.28 44.03
C ALA A 19 -34.49 15.55 43.93
N ARG A 20 -34.14 16.84 43.97
CA ARG A 20 -32.79 17.43 43.91
C ARG A 20 -32.60 18.32 45.13
N VAL A 21 -31.48 18.20 45.85
CA VAL A 21 -30.76 19.28 46.59
C VAL A 21 -29.28 18.81 46.73
N GLN A 22 -28.32 19.33 45.97
CA GLN A 22 -27.41 20.49 46.21
C GLN A 22 -26.20 20.18 47.15
N PRO A 23 -24.98 20.60 46.75
CA PRO A 23 -24.17 21.42 47.66
C PRO A 23 -23.79 22.82 47.08
N GLU A 24 -23.49 23.71 48.02
CA GLU A 24 -23.11 25.14 48.01
C GLU A 24 -21.97 25.51 47.02
N ALA A 25 -22.04 26.58 46.20
CA ALA A 25 -21.76 28.03 46.47
C ALA A 25 -20.32 28.26 47.00
N GLN A 26 -19.42 29.14 46.51
CA GLN A 26 -19.36 30.33 45.62
C GLN A 26 -17.87 30.44 45.14
N ALA A 27 -17.52 31.01 43.99
CA ALA A 27 -17.25 32.45 43.88
C ALA A 27 -17.08 32.92 42.41
N GLN A 28 -17.23 34.23 42.25
CA GLN A 28 -17.60 34.97 41.05
C GLN A 28 -16.54 35.13 39.95
N ARG A 29 -17.09 35.20 38.72
CA ARG A 29 -16.59 35.79 37.46
C ARG A 29 -16.31 37.31 37.60
N PRO A 30 -15.51 37.95 36.72
CA PRO A 30 -15.98 38.23 35.35
C PRO A 30 -14.96 38.09 34.21
N ALA A 31 -15.53 37.71 33.07
CA ALA A 31 -14.97 37.91 31.74
C ALA A 31 -14.90 39.41 31.42
N SER A 32 -13.86 39.83 30.72
CA SER A 32 -13.84 41.11 30.01
C SER A 32 -13.81 40.86 28.50
N ALA A 33 -14.83 41.40 27.83
CA ALA A 33 -14.95 41.44 26.38
C ALA A 33 -14.14 42.59 25.78
N ALA A 34 -13.69 42.34 24.54
CA ALA A 34 -13.25 43.22 23.47
C ALA A 34 -13.23 44.75 23.67
N ARG A 35 -12.12 45.38 23.27
CA ARG A 35 -12.12 46.69 22.59
C ARG A 35 -11.12 46.74 21.43
N VAL A 36 -11.52 47.57 20.48
CA VAL A 36 -11.13 47.73 19.08
C VAL A 36 -9.98 48.75 18.91
N ALA A 37 -9.18 48.51 17.87
CA ALA A 37 -8.35 49.43 17.07
C ALA A 37 -7.30 50.34 17.74
N ALA A 38 -6.06 50.17 17.30
CA ALA A 38 -5.19 51.29 16.95
C ALA A 38 -4.40 50.95 15.68
N VAL A 39 -4.68 51.70 14.62
CA VAL A 39 -3.88 51.80 13.40
C VAL A 39 -2.58 52.52 13.77
N GLY A 40 -1.45 51.92 13.46
CA GLY A 40 -0.13 52.52 13.61
C GLY A 40 0.77 52.07 12.47
N HIS A 41 0.79 52.87 11.41
CA HIS A 41 1.76 52.77 10.34
C HIS A 41 3.19 52.98 10.87
N THR A 42 4.14 52.38 10.14
CA THR A 42 5.58 52.69 10.11
C THR A 42 6.45 51.93 11.12
N GLN A 43 6.67 50.65 10.86
CA GLN A 43 7.93 50.01 11.26
C GLN A 43 8.86 50.03 10.04
N VAL A 44 9.83 50.95 10.08
CA VAL A 44 10.88 51.10 9.08
C VAL A 44 11.83 49.92 9.23
N ASN A 45 12.07 49.23 8.11
CA ASN A 45 12.95 48.07 8.01
C ASN A 45 14.36 48.36 8.56
N SER A 46 14.82 47.55 9.52
CA SER A 46 16.25 47.30 9.72
C SER A 46 16.48 45.81 9.47
N PHE A 47 16.90 45.50 8.25
CA PHE A 47 17.29 44.15 7.85
C PHE A 47 18.79 44.00 8.10
N GLU A 48 19.18 43.79 9.35
CA GLU A 48 20.48 43.20 9.66
C GLU A 48 20.37 41.69 9.44
N GLY A 49 20.91 41.24 8.31
CA GLY A 49 21.56 39.94 8.09
C GLY A 49 21.11 38.74 8.93
N ALA A 50 19.83 38.36 8.88
CA ALA A 50 19.48 36.97 9.15
C ALA A 50 19.82 36.15 7.90
N SER A 51 20.87 35.33 7.98
CA SER A 51 21.19 34.30 6.99
C SER A 51 19.89 33.58 6.61
N ARG A 52 19.48 33.75 5.36
CA ARG A 52 18.27 33.15 4.80
C ARG A 52 18.40 31.64 4.97
N ALA A 53 17.79 31.09 6.02
CA ALA A 53 17.69 29.66 6.20
C ALA A 53 17.12 29.12 4.90
N ARG A 54 17.85 28.20 4.24
CA ARG A 54 17.33 27.49 3.09
C ARG A 54 15.94 26.97 3.49
N PRO A 55 14.89 27.20 2.69
CA PRO A 55 13.62 26.54 2.96
C PRO A 55 13.93 25.05 3.06
N ALA A 56 13.60 24.45 4.20
CA ALA A 56 13.70 23.01 4.37
C ALA A 56 13.04 22.39 3.15
N ALA A 57 13.76 21.53 2.43
CA ALA A 57 13.21 20.83 1.28
C ALA A 57 11.88 20.24 1.74
N ALA A 58 10.78 20.60 1.06
CA ALA A 58 9.47 20.06 1.39
C ALA A 58 9.62 18.54 1.42
N ALA A 59 9.33 17.94 2.58
CA ALA A 59 9.41 16.50 2.74
C ALA A 59 8.57 15.89 1.61
N GLN A 60 9.20 15.07 0.76
CA GLN A 60 8.48 14.38 -0.29
C GLN A 60 7.36 13.58 0.37
N PRO A 61 6.11 13.66 -0.13
CA PRO A 61 5.01 12.92 0.47
C PRO A 61 5.36 11.44 0.50
N ILE A 62 5.28 10.83 1.69
CA ILE A 62 5.55 9.40 1.88
C ILE A 62 4.37 8.62 1.28
N PRO A 63 4.59 7.73 0.31
CA PRO A 63 3.51 6.93 -0.26
C PRO A 63 2.76 6.13 0.82
N GLY A 64 1.43 6.13 0.76
CA GLY A 64 0.57 5.43 1.71
C GLY A 64 0.47 6.06 3.11
N ALA A 65 1.06 7.24 3.36
CA ALA A 65 1.03 7.89 4.67
C ALA A 65 -0.39 8.22 5.18
N TRP A 66 -1.38 8.31 4.29
CA TRP A 66 -2.77 8.54 4.63
C TRP A 66 -3.48 7.31 5.22
N ARG A 67 -2.90 6.11 5.11
CA ARG A 67 -3.55 4.83 5.48
C ARG A 67 -3.69 4.62 6.98
N GLY A 68 -2.85 5.24 7.78
CA GLY A 68 -2.83 5.13 9.23
C GLY A 68 -1.66 5.90 9.84
N GLY A 69 -1.76 6.19 11.14
CA GLY A 69 -0.66 6.81 11.89
C GLY A 69 0.55 5.87 12.01
N PRO A 70 1.75 6.40 12.31
CA PRO A 70 3.00 5.62 12.37
C PRO A 70 2.96 4.46 13.37
N GLU A 71 2.12 4.56 14.40
CA GLU A 71 1.99 3.51 15.42
C GLU A 71 1.01 2.39 15.07
N THR A 72 0.20 2.57 14.02
CA THR A 72 -0.75 1.56 13.55
C THR A 72 -0.04 0.43 12.82
N GLU A 73 -0.65 -0.75 12.79
CA GLU A 73 -0.08 -1.93 12.08
C GLU A 73 0.16 -1.64 10.60
N VAL A 74 -0.82 -1.02 9.92
CA VAL A 74 -0.65 -0.60 8.52
C VAL A 74 0.40 0.49 8.37
N GLY A 75 0.50 1.44 9.30
CA GLY A 75 1.52 2.50 9.28
C GLY A 75 2.93 1.93 9.36
N LYS A 76 3.14 0.96 10.27
CA LYS A 76 4.41 0.23 10.42
C LYS A 76 4.76 -0.59 9.18
N ALA A 77 3.77 -1.25 8.58
CA ALA A 77 3.93 -2.00 7.33
C ALA A 77 4.34 -1.07 6.18
N VAL A 78 3.62 0.05 5.97
CA VAL A 78 3.93 1.06 4.95
C VAL A 78 5.33 1.64 5.16
N GLN A 79 5.67 2.05 6.38
CA GLN A 79 6.99 2.61 6.68
C GLN A 79 8.11 1.61 6.40
N SER A 80 7.90 0.34 6.74
CA SER A 80 8.86 -0.73 6.45
C SER A 80 9.04 -0.96 4.95
N MET A 81 7.95 -1.01 4.19
CA MET A 81 7.98 -1.14 2.72
C MET A 81 8.70 0.04 2.07
N VAL A 82 8.38 1.27 2.47
CA VAL A 82 9.03 2.49 1.94
C VAL A 82 10.51 2.49 2.28
N SER A 83 10.88 2.14 3.51
CA SER A 83 12.29 2.09 3.94
C SER A 83 13.09 1.08 3.11
N ARG A 84 12.52 -0.09 2.82
CA ARG A 84 13.15 -1.12 1.96
C ARG A 84 13.27 -0.68 0.51
N LEU A 85 12.26 0.03 -0.02
CA LEU A 85 12.37 0.61 -1.36
C LEU A 85 13.50 1.64 -1.42
N GLN A 86 13.60 2.53 -0.43
CA GLN A 86 14.63 3.55 -0.39
C GLN A 86 16.04 2.97 -0.24
N SER A 87 16.21 1.89 0.51
CA SER A 87 17.50 1.25 0.74
C SER A 87 17.94 0.31 -0.39
N ASN A 88 17.05 -0.08 -1.30
CA ASN A 88 17.35 -0.99 -2.40
C ASN A 88 17.76 -0.22 -3.66
N PRO A 89 19.02 -0.33 -4.15
CA PRO A 89 19.48 0.36 -5.35
C PRO A 89 18.69 -0.01 -6.61
N ASP A 90 18.34 -1.30 -6.78
CA ASP A 90 17.57 -1.76 -7.95
C ASP A 90 16.17 -1.12 -7.96
N ALA A 91 15.61 -0.84 -6.78
CA ALA A 91 14.29 -0.21 -6.68
C ALA A 91 14.26 1.24 -7.18
N ASN A 92 15.42 1.93 -7.16
CA ASN A 92 15.54 3.36 -7.44
C ASN A 92 16.29 3.66 -8.75
N ASN A 93 17.16 2.76 -9.19
CA ASN A 93 18.04 2.99 -10.34
C ASN A 93 17.56 2.31 -11.63
N ILE A 94 16.78 1.22 -11.52
CA ILE A 94 16.22 0.55 -12.69
C ILE A 94 14.91 1.24 -13.06
N THR A 95 14.85 1.74 -14.30
CA THR A 95 13.69 2.43 -14.85
C THR A 95 13.09 1.62 -16.00
N ILE A 96 11.77 1.41 -15.98
CA ILE A 96 11.01 0.75 -17.04
C ILE A 96 9.82 1.65 -17.40
N LYS A 97 9.75 2.15 -18.64
CA LYS A 97 8.70 3.08 -19.10
C LYS A 97 8.60 4.32 -18.18
N GLY A 98 9.75 4.85 -17.76
CA GLY A 98 9.83 6.03 -16.89
C GLY A 98 9.46 5.80 -15.42
N ASP A 99 9.03 4.59 -15.03
CA ASP A 99 8.77 4.23 -13.64
C ASP A 99 10.00 3.51 -13.04
N THR A 100 10.38 3.86 -11.80
CA THR A 100 11.23 3.00 -10.96
C THR A 100 10.35 2.02 -10.19
N ALA A 101 10.94 0.99 -9.57
CA ALA A 101 10.16 0.05 -8.76
C ALA A 101 9.50 0.79 -7.58
N ALA A 102 10.21 1.74 -6.97
CA ALA A 102 9.70 2.59 -5.91
C ALA A 102 8.53 3.47 -6.38
N SER A 103 8.63 4.13 -7.55
CA SER A 103 7.55 4.99 -8.05
C SER A 103 6.31 4.19 -8.45
N LEU A 104 6.50 3.04 -9.11
CA LEU A 104 5.39 2.17 -9.51
C LEU A 104 4.71 1.57 -8.28
N PHE A 105 5.47 1.03 -7.33
CA PHE A 105 4.94 0.44 -6.11
C PHE A 105 4.22 1.49 -5.25
N GLY A 106 4.82 2.68 -5.10
CA GLY A 106 4.21 3.80 -4.39
C GLY A 106 2.84 4.14 -4.96
N ARG A 107 2.75 4.40 -6.27
CA ARG A 107 1.49 4.76 -6.94
C ARG A 107 0.47 3.62 -6.98
N ALA A 108 0.89 2.43 -7.41
CA ALA A 108 -0.02 1.33 -7.71
C ALA A 108 -0.50 0.57 -6.48
N ILE A 109 0.31 0.55 -5.42
CA ILE A 109 0.05 -0.25 -4.21
C ILE A 109 -0.17 0.67 -3.01
N LEU A 110 0.81 1.49 -2.65
CA LEU A 110 0.75 2.27 -1.41
C LEU A 110 -0.26 3.42 -1.47
N ASP A 111 -0.40 4.12 -2.60
CA ASP A 111 -1.34 5.23 -2.75
C ASP A 111 -2.70 4.82 -3.33
N SER A 112 -2.83 3.57 -3.77
CA SER A 112 -4.09 3.08 -4.36
C SER A 112 -5.22 2.96 -3.34
N LYS A 113 -6.31 3.68 -3.57
CA LYS A 113 -7.55 3.57 -2.76
C LYS A 113 -8.24 2.21 -2.88
N HIS A 114 -7.85 1.40 -3.86
CA HIS A 114 -8.43 0.08 -4.10
C HIS A 114 -7.69 -1.03 -3.36
N VAL A 115 -6.42 -0.83 -3.01
CA VAL A 115 -5.67 -1.74 -2.15
C VAL A 115 -6.01 -1.41 -0.70
N THR A 116 -6.49 -2.39 0.05
CA THR A 116 -6.93 -2.19 1.44
C THR A 116 -5.76 -2.27 2.43
N ASN A 117 -5.97 -1.77 3.64
CA ASN A 117 -4.95 -1.83 4.69
C ASN A 117 -4.64 -3.28 5.09
N GLU A 118 -5.65 -4.16 5.08
CA GLU A 118 -5.50 -5.59 5.36
C GLU A 118 -4.65 -6.28 4.29
N GLN A 119 -4.77 -5.86 3.02
CA GLN A 119 -3.92 -6.38 1.95
C GLN A 119 -2.47 -5.94 2.12
N ILE A 120 -2.24 -4.67 2.51
CA ILE A 120 -0.89 -4.15 2.81
C ILE A 120 -0.24 -4.96 3.95
N ILE A 121 -0.98 -5.19 5.03
CA ILE A 121 -0.53 -5.99 6.16
C ILE A 121 -0.29 -7.45 5.73
N ALA A 122 -1.19 -8.05 4.95
CA ALA A 122 -1.04 -9.41 4.48
C ALA A 122 0.20 -9.59 3.61
N MET A 123 0.50 -8.65 2.70
CA MET A 123 1.72 -8.67 1.89
C MET A 123 2.99 -8.70 2.75
N ALA A 124 3.01 -7.93 3.84
CA ALA A 124 4.15 -7.86 4.76
C ALA A 124 4.42 -9.17 5.52
N ASN A 125 3.46 -10.10 5.52
CA ASN A 125 3.53 -11.37 6.24
C ASN A 125 3.64 -12.58 5.31
N VAL A 126 3.76 -12.38 3.99
CA VAL A 126 3.94 -13.49 3.05
C VAL A 126 5.34 -14.10 3.22
N PRO A 127 5.43 -15.40 3.55
CA PRO A 127 6.72 -16.07 3.71
C PRO A 127 7.29 -16.51 2.35
N LEU A 128 8.60 -16.73 2.29
CA LEU A 128 9.30 -17.07 1.05
C LEU A 128 8.78 -18.37 0.42
N GLU A 129 8.44 -19.35 1.25
CA GLU A 129 7.99 -20.68 0.83
C GLU A 129 6.67 -20.62 0.06
N SER A 130 5.83 -19.61 0.32
CA SER A 130 4.58 -19.39 -0.42
C SER A 130 4.78 -18.76 -1.80
N LEU A 131 5.98 -18.26 -2.10
CA LEU A 131 6.34 -17.65 -3.37
C LEU A 131 7.27 -18.54 -4.20
N ALA A 132 8.01 -19.44 -3.56
CA ALA A 132 9.06 -20.23 -4.17
C ALA A 132 8.53 -21.14 -5.30
N SER A 133 9.20 -21.06 -6.45
CA SER A 133 8.97 -21.97 -7.57
C SER A 133 9.57 -23.35 -7.26
N SER A 134 9.00 -24.43 -7.81
CA SER A 134 9.59 -25.77 -7.64
C SER A 134 10.94 -25.87 -8.37
N GLU A 135 11.82 -26.80 -7.95
CA GLU A 135 13.12 -27.01 -8.60
C GLU A 135 13.00 -27.29 -10.11
N LYS A 136 11.93 -28.01 -10.50
CA LYS A 136 11.62 -28.28 -11.92
C LYS A 136 11.29 -27.00 -12.68
N GLU A 137 10.55 -26.09 -12.07
CA GLU A 137 10.18 -24.80 -12.66
C GLU A 137 11.41 -23.88 -12.75
N LYS A 138 12.22 -23.79 -11.69
CA LYS A 138 13.49 -23.06 -11.70
C LYS A 138 14.40 -23.52 -12.84
N ALA A 139 14.63 -24.83 -12.96
CA ALA A 139 15.44 -25.40 -14.02
C ALA A 139 14.91 -25.06 -15.43
N LYS A 140 13.58 -25.10 -15.60
CA LYS A 140 12.94 -24.72 -16.88
C LYS A 140 13.09 -23.24 -17.17
N THR A 141 13.00 -22.37 -16.17
CA THR A 141 13.25 -20.92 -16.31
C THR A 141 14.67 -20.67 -16.77
N TYR A 142 15.68 -21.20 -16.07
CA TYR A 142 17.08 -21.02 -16.45
C TYR A 142 17.41 -21.56 -17.83
N LYS A 143 16.77 -22.66 -18.26
CA LYS A 143 16.93 -23.21 -19.61
C LYS A 143 16.32 -22.29 -20.69
N LYS A 144 15.16 -21.70 -20.44
CA LYS A 144 14.43 -20.88 -21.42
C LYS A 144 14.95 -19.44 -21.48
N VAL A 145 15.33 -18.88 -20.35
CA VAL A 145 15.84 -17.53 -20.19
C VAL A 145 17.16 -17.60 -19.43
N PRO A 146 18.28 -17.86 -20.13
CA PRO A 146 19.60 -17.80 -19.52
C PRO A 146 19.85 -16.42 -18.92
N ASN A 147 20.55 -16.36 -17.78
CA ASN A 147 20.86 -15.11 -17.06
C ASN A 147 19.61 -14.31 -16.64
N VAL A 148 18.47 -14.96 -16.41
CA VAL A 148 17.22 -14.31 -15.99
C VAL A 148 17.39 -13.34 -14.81
N ARG A 149 18.26 -13.70 -13.86
CA ARG A 149 18.53 -12.91 -12.65
C ARG A 149 19.21 -11.58 -12.93
N ASP A 150 19.86 -11.44 -14.08
CA ASP A 150 20.53 -10.20 -14.50
C ASP A 150 19.60 -9.25 -15.25
N LEU A 151 18.40 -9.71 -15.63
CA LEU A 151 17.46 -8.91 -16.41
C LEU A 151 16.92 -7.74 -15.59
N PRO A 152 16.86 -6.52 -16.17
CA PRO A 152 16.30 -5.35 -15.48
C PRO A 152 14.88 -5.57 -14.96
N VAL A 153 14.00 -6.19 -15.77
CA VAL A 153 12.61 -6.48 -15.38
C VAL A 153 12.52 -7.47 -14.21
N HIS A 154 13.43 -8.44 -14.12
CA HIS A 154 13.48 -9.36 -13.00
C HIS A 154 13.90 -8.64 -11.72
N LYS A 155 15.03 -7.92 -11.74
CA LYS A 155 15.52 -7.13 -10.60
C LYS A 155 14.51 -6.10 -10.12
N PHE A 156 13.87 -5.41 -11.06
CA PHE A 156 12.78 -4.46 -10.79
C PHE A 156 11.62 -5.13 -10.03
N THR A 157 11.19 -6.31 -10.47
CA THR A 157 10.06 -7.02 -9.84
C THR A 157 10.46 -7.63 -8.49
N VAL A 158 11.67 -8.17 -8.38
CA VAL A 158 12.26 -8.63 -7.12
C VAL A 158 12.34 -7.49 -6.10
N ALA A 159 12.72 -6.29 -6.52
CA ALA A 159 12.76 -5.13 -5.65
C ALA A 159 11.38 -4.77 -5.07
N MET A 160 10.32 -4.78 -5.90
CA MET A 160 8.94 -4.55 -5.43
C MET A 160 8.49 -5.64 -4.44
N MET A 161 8.73 -6.92 -4.77
CA MET A 161 8.30 -8.04 -3.95
C MET A 161 9.09 -8.12 -2.63
N SER A 162 10.39 -7.85 -2.66
CA SER A 162 11.24 -7.75 -1.47
C SER A 162 10.79 -6.62 -0.56
N ALA A 163 10.44 -5.46 -1.11
CA ALA A 163 9.91 -4.35 -0.31
C ALA A 163 8.60 -4.74 0.39
N ALA A 164 7.67 -5.34 -0.35
CA ALA A 164 6.36 -5.77 0.16
C ALA A 164 6.49 -6.79 1.29
N THR A 165 7.28 -7.85 1.08
CA THR A 165 7.34 -9.01 1.98
C THR A 165 8.42 -8.90 3.06
N GLY A 166 9.43 -8.06 2.85
CA GLY A 166 10.62 -8.01 3.70
C GLY A 166 11.60 -9.16 3.48
N ILE A 167 11.38 -10.00 2.48
CA ILE A 167 12.29 -11.07 2.10
C ILE A 167 13.54 -10.46 1.44
N ASP A 168 14.70 -11.03 1.74
CA ASP A 168 15.97 -10.66 1.11
C ASP A 168 15.89 -10.77 -0.44
N PRO A 169 16.27 -9.72 -1.19
CA PRO A 169 16.18 -9.71 -2.65
C PRO A 169 16.93 -10.86 -3.33
N GLN A 170 18.10 -11.25 -2.80
CA GLN A 170 18.91 -12.30 -3.40
C GLN A 170 18.25 -13.66 -3.21
N LYS A 171 17.79 -13.97 -1.99
CA LYS A 171 17.02 -15.19 -1.70
C LYS A 171 15.75 -15.28 -2.53
N LEU A 172 15.06 -14.15 -2.70
CA LEU A 172 13.84 -14.10 -3.50
C LEU A 172 14.13 -14.35 -4.99
N SER A 173 15.18 -13.72 -5.54
CA SER A 173 15.63 -13.95 -6.93
C SER A 173 16.02 -15.41 -7.20
N GLU A 174 16.60 -16.09 -6.20
CA GLU A 174 16.97 -17.51 -6.29
C GLU A 174 15.78 -18.45 -6.20
N ALA A 175 14.83 -18.13 -5.31
CA ALA A 175 13.64 -18.94 -5.09
C ALA A 175 12.59 -18.77 -6.20
N VAL A 176 12.53 -17.58 -6.82
CA VAL A 176 11.50 -17.20 -7.80
C VAL A 176 12.16 -16.60 -9.05
N PRO A 177 12.98 -17.36 -9.80
CA PRO A 177 13.72 -16.84 -10.94
C PRO A 177 12.83 -16.41 -12.10
N ASP A 178 11.56 -16.83 -12.13
CA ASP A 178 10.57 -16.48 -13.15
C ASP A 178 9.83 -15.17 -12.87
N LEU A 179 10.09 -14.50 -11.74
CA LEU A 179 9.49 -13.22 -11.41
C LEU A 179 9.88 -12.14 -12.45
N GLY A 180 8.90 -11.42 -13.00
CA GLY A 180 9.10 -10.40 -14.02
C GLY A 180 9.21 -10.96 -15.45
N LEU A 181 8.84 -12.23 -15.66
CA LEU A 181 8.80 -12.85 -16.98
C LEU A 181 7.37 -12.99 -17.48
N THR A 182 7.18 -12.81 -18.78
CA THR A 182 5.87 -13.02 -19.38
C THR A 182 5.60 -14.51 -19.54
N GLY A 183 4.51 -14.97 -18.93
CA GLY A 183 4.06 -16.36 -18.97
C GLY A 183 4.39 -17.09 -17.68
N ALA A 184 4.45 -18.42 -17.72
CA ALA A 184 4.79 -19.22 -16.54
C ALA A 184 5.61 -20.44 -16.94
N PRO A 185 6.50 -20.96 -16.07
CA PRO A 185 7.28 -22.15 -16.36
C PRO A 185 6.40 -23.36 -16.64
N SER A 186 5.19 -23.46 -16.07
CA SER A 186 4.23 -24.51 -16.38
C SER A 186 3.60 -24.42 -17.78
N THR A 187 3.77 -23.30 -18.49
CA THR A 187 3.17 -23.05 -19.82
C THR A 187 4.20 -23.12 -20.96
N PRO A 188 3.75 -23.19 -22.24
CA PRO A 188 4.64 -23.11 -23.40
C PRO A 188 5.34 -21.75 -23.50
N LEU A 189 4.69 -20.67 -23.07
CA LEU A 189 5.18 -19.30 -23.17
C LEU A 189 5.91 -18.91 -21.87
N LEU A 190 7.21 -18.67 -21.97
CA LEU A 190 8.00 -18.04 -20.91
C LEU A 190 9.14 -17.27 -21.57
N TYR A 191 9.12 -15.95 -21.45
CA TYR A 191 10.12 -15.08 -22.07
C TYR A 191 10.23 -13.74 -21.33
N ALA A 192 11.35 -13.06 -21.50
CA ALA A 192 11.50 -11.67 -21.07
C ALA A 192 10.88 -10.74 -22.12
N ALA A 193 9.86 -9.97 -21.75
CA ALA A 193 9.25 -8.99 -22.64
C ALA A 193 10.30 -7.98 -23.12
N LYS A 194 10.25 -7.57 -24.39
CA LYS A 194 11.20 -6.60 -24.97
C LYS A 194 10.72 -5.15 -24.87
N GLY A 195 9.42 -4.91 -24.92
CA GLY A 195 8.85 -3.56 -24.86
C GLY A 195 8.67 -3.11 -23.42
N GLU A 196 9.11 -1.90 -23.09
CA GLU A 196 9.05 -1.36 -21.72
C GLU A 196 7.63 -1.32 -21.15
N GLY A 197 6.62 -1.03 -22.00
CA GLY A 197 5.22 -1.08 -21.57
C GLY A 197 4.78 -2.47 -21.13
N MET A 198 5.18 -3.50 -21.88
CA MET A 198 4.89 -4.89 -21.53
C MET A 198 5.70 -5.35 -20.33
N GLN A 199 6.97 -4.94 -20.21
CA GLN A 199 7.81 -5.22 -19.04
C GLN A 199 7.21 -4.63 -17.76
N ARG A 200 6.82 -3.35 -17.78
CA ARG A 200 6.17 -2.70 -16.64
C ARG A 200 4.89 -3.43 -16.23
N SER A 201 4.06 -3.77 -17.21
CA SER A 201 2.79 -4.45 -16.95
C SER A 201 2.98 -5.88 -16.45
N THR A 202 3.97 -6.60 -16.99
CA THR A 202 4.35 -7.96 -16.56
C THR A 202 4.88 -7.91 -15.13
N ALA A 203 5.79 -6.99 -14.82
CA ALA A 203 6.34 -6.82 -13.48
C ALA A 203 5.25 -6.60 -12.43
N LEU A 204 4.31 -5.69 -12.68
CA LEU A 204 3.22 -5.45 -11.75
C LEU A 204 2.24 -6.63 -11.71
N HIS A 205 1.98 -7.28 -12.85
CA HIS A 205 1.05 -8.40 -12.92
C HIS A 205 1.59 -9.58 -12.11
N ASP A 206 2.84 -9.98 -12.36
CA ASP A 206 3.53 -11.01 -11.60
C ASP A 206 3.56 -10.68 -10.11
N PHE A 207 3.90 -9.44 -9.75
CA PHE A 207 3.87 -8.99 -8.36
C PHE A 207 2.51 -9.29 -7.71
N THR A 208 1.41 -8.89 -8.34
CA THR A 208 0.07 -9.13 -7.81
C THR A 208 -0.34 -10.60 -7.84
N ASP A 209 0.05 -11.34 -8.88
CA ASP A 209 -0.37 -12.72 -9.11
C ASP A 209 0.30 -13.70 -8.15
N TYR A 210 1.58 -13.50 -7.87
CA TYR A 210 2.32 -14.26 -6.87
C TYR A 210 1.77 -14.03 -5.46
N LEU A 211 1.49 -12.78 -5.10
CA LEU A 211 0.88 -12.46 -3.81
C LEU A 211 -0.54 -13.03 -3.68
N ARG A 212 -1.32 -13.03 -4.77
CA ARG A 212 -2.61 -13.73 -4.83
C ARG A 212 -2.43 -15.23 -4.59
N GLY A 213 -1.46 -15.85 -5.26
CA GLY A 213 -1.11 -17.26 -5.09
C GLY A 213 -0.69 -17.60 -3.66
N ALA A 214 0.01 -16.68 -3.00
CA ALA A 214 0.43 -16.77 -1.61
C ALA A 214 -0.68 -16.44 -0.58
N GLY A 215 -1.89 -16.11 -1.02
CA GLY A 215 -3.06 -15.92 -0.16
C GLY A 215 -3.50 -14.48 0.07
N VAL A 216 -2.86 -13.48 -0.54
CA VAL A 216 -3.30 -12.07 -0.51
C VAL A 216 -4.46 -11.87 -1.49
N LYS A 217 -5.66 -12.26 -1.03
CA LYS A 217 -6.88 -12.23 -1.85
C LYS A 217 -7.30 -10.81 -2.23
N GLY A 218 -7.86 -10.65 -3.44
CA GLY A 218 -8.44 -9.39 -3.90
C GLY A 218 -7.42 -8.39 -4.44
N LEU A 219 -6.11 -8.70 -4.39
CA LEU A 219 -5.06 -7.77 -4.83
C LEU A 219 -5.10 -7.59 -6.35
N ASN A 220 -5.30 -8.67 -7.10
CA ASN A 220 -5.50 -8.60 -8.55
C ASN A 220 -6.71 -7.72 -8.89
N LYS A 221 -7.84 -7.90 -8.21
CA LYS A 221 -9.03 -7.06 -8.40
C LYS A 221 -8.77 -5.58 -8.05
N ALA A 222 -7.97 -5.31 -7.03
CA ALA A 222 -7.62 -3.95 -6.64
C ALA A 222 -6.80 -3.23 -7.72
N VAL A 223 -5.80 -3.91 -8.29
CA VAL A 223 -4.87 -3.32 -9.26
C VAL A 223 -5.42 -3.38 -10.70
N TRP A 224 -6.05 -4.48 -11.09
CA TRP A 224 -6.49 -4.75 -12.47
C TRP A 224 -8.00 -4.67 -12.68
N GLY A 225 -8.79 -4.51 -11.63
CA GLY A 225 -10.26 -4.55 -11.70
C GLY A 225 -10.86 -5.96 -11.80
N VAL A 226 -10.02 -6.98 -11.97
CA VAL A 226 -10.41 -8.39 -12.12
C VAL A 226 -9.49 -9.28 -11.29
N GLU A 227 -10.05 -10.31 -10.64
CA GLU A 227 -9.27 -11.18 -9.73
C GLU A 227 -8.56 -12.32 -10.47
N GLY A 228 -9.18 -12.85 -11.54
CA GLY A 228 -8.68 -14.03 -12.23
C GLY A 228 -7.31 -13.80 -12.88
N ARG A 229 -6.40 -14.76 -12.74
CA ARG A 229 -5.04 -14.74 -13.32
C ARG A 229 -5.02 -14.40 -14.81
N ILE A 230 -5.86 -15.08 -15.59
CA ILE A 230 -5.91 -14.92 -17.04
C ILE A 230 -6.50 -13.56 -17.42
N LEU A 231 -7.59 -13.15 -16.77
CA LEU A 231 -8.25 -11.87 -17.06
C LEU A 231 -7.35 -10.68 -16.69
N SER A 232 -6.69 -10.73 -15.54
CA SER A 232 -5.72 -9.71 -15.13
C SER A 232 -4.51 -9.67 -16.06
N ALA A 233 -4.04 -10.80 -16.58
CA ALA A 233 -2.98 -10.85 -17.58
C ALA A 233 -3.40 -10.17 -18.89
N ILE A 234 -4.66 -10.35 -19.33
CA ILE A 234 -5.19 -9.67 -20.53
C ILE A 234 -5.28 -8.17 -20.29
N VAL A 235 -5.83 -7.73 -19.15
CA VAL A 235 -5.92 -6.30 -18.78
C VAL A 235 -4.51 -5.69 -18.72
N SER A 236 -3.56 -6.40 -18.14
CA SER A 236 -2.15 -6.01 -18.09
C SER A 236 -1.56 -5.88 -19.50
N ALA A 237 -1.76 -6.86 -20.38
CA ALA A 237 -1.20 -6.85 -21.73
C ALA A 237 -1.70 -5.67 -22.59
N VAL A 238 -2.95 -5.21 -22.38
CA VAL A 238 -3.51 -4.04 -23.07
C VAL A 238 -3.20 -2.70 -22.38
N GLY A 239 -2.42 -2.73 -21.29
CA GLY A 239 -2.05 -1.53 -20.52
C GLY A 239 -3.18 -0.94 -19.68
N GLY A 240 -4.22 -1.72 -19.38
CA GLY A 240 -5.28 -1.35 -18.45
C GLY A 240 -4.87 -1.52 -16.99
N GLY A 241 -5.70 -1.03 -16.07
CA GLY A 241 -5.45 -1.08 -14.62
C GLY A 241 -6.16 0.07 -13.90
N ARG A 242 -6.22 0.00 -12.57
CA ARG A 242 -6.84 1.03 -11.71
C ARG A 242 -5.79 1.91 -11.02
N TYR A 243 -4.59 2.00 -11.58
CA TYR A 243 -3.41 2.63 -10.98
C TYR A 243 -2.68 3.59 -11.91
#